data_AF-A0A1H7RG57-F1
#
_entry.id   AF-A0A1H7RG57-F1
#
_cell.length_a   1.000
_cell.length_b   1.000
_cell.length_c   1.000
_cell.angle_alpha   90.00
_cell.angle_beta   90.00
_cell.angle_gamma   90.00
#
_symmetry.space_group_name_H-M   'P 1'
#
loop_
_entity.id
_entity.type
_entity.pdbx_description
1 polymer ?
#
loop_
_entity_poly.entity_id
_entity_poly.type
_entity_poly.pdbx_seq_one_letter_code
_entity_poly.pdbx_strand_id
1 'polypeptide(L)'
;MKKRITGLGGFFFKTKDPSKVKDWYNKHLGLNTDQYGSTFWWKNKEGNDCSTQWSPMKDDTTYFEPSTSSFMMNFRVENLVELIQVLKEEGVR
;
A
#
# COMPACT_ATOMS: atom_id res chain seq x y z
N MET A 1 16.29 13.96 9.53
CA MET A 1 15.03 13.80 8.77
C MET A 1 13.91 14.55 9.48
N LYS A 2 13.20 15.49 8.82
CA LYS A 2 12.17 16.33 9.47
C LYS A 2 10.79 15.66 9.49
N LYS A 3 10.44 14.85 8.49
CA LYS A 3 9.19 14.05 8.47
C LYS A 3 9.45 12.68 7.85
N ARG A 4 9.33 11.60 8.63
CA ARG A 4 9.55 10.23 8.11
C ARG A 4 8.46 9.82 7.12
N ILE A 5 7.20 9.96 7.52
CA ILE A 5 6.02 9.53 6.75
C ILE A 5 5.30 10.75 6.18
N THR A 6 4.95 10.68 4.90
CA THR A 6 4.22 11.72 4.16
C THR A 6 2.80 11.30 3.77
N GLY A 7 2.45 10.03 3.97
CA GLY A 7 1.10 9.50 3.75
C GLY A 7 1.07 7.97 3.70
N LEU A 8 -0.10 7.40 3.45
CA LEU A 8 -0.22 5.98 3.09
C LEU A 8 0.28 5.78 1.67
N GLY A 9 1.10 4.75 1.46
CA GLY A 9 1.48 4.29 0.13
C GLY A 9 0.49 3.27 -0.39
N GLY A 10 0.03 2.36 0.46
CA GLY A 10 -0.97 1.38 0.06
C GLY A 10 -1.37 0.40 1.16
N PHE A 11 -2.51 -0.25 0.91
CA PHE A 11 -3.11 -1.30 1.70
C PHE A 11 -3.29 -2.54 0.81
N PHE A 12 -2.61 -3.61 1.20
CA PHE A 12 -2.57 -4.88 0.49
C PHE A 12 -3.15 -5.94 1.39
N PHE A 13 -4.03 -6.81 0.90
CA PHE A 13 -4.68 -7.81 1.75
C PHE A 13 -4.96 -9.10 1.00
N LYS A 14 -4.86 -10.21 1.73
CA LYS A 14 -5.07 -11.56 1.22
C LYS A 14 -6.56 -11.88 1.11
N THR A 15 -6.95 -12.53 0.03
CA THR A 15 -8.29 -13.04 -0.22
C THR A 15 -8.25 -14.27 -1.11
N LYS A 16 -9.24 -15.16 -0.98
CA LYS A 16 -9.38 -16.38 -1.80
C LYS A 16 -9.57 -16.05 -3.28
N ASP A 17 -10.26 -14.96 -3.58
CA ASP A 17 -10.65 -14.56 -4.93
C ASP A 17 -10.50 -13.04 -5.12
N PRO A 18 -9.30 -12.56 -5.50
CA PRO A 18 -9.05 -11.14 -5.72
C PRO A 18 -9.92 -10.53 -6.83
N SER A 19 -10.21 -11.30 -7.88
CA SER A 19 -11.04 -10.84 -9.00
C SER A 19 -12.46 -10.56 -8.52
N LYS A 20 -13.08 -11.50 -7.80
CA LYS A 20 -14.43 -11.30 -7.25
C LYS A 20 -14.50 -10.12 -6.28
N VAL A 21 -13.47 -9.91 -5.47
CA VAL A 21 -13.39 -8.73 -4.59
C VAL A 21 -13.33 -7.46 -5.43
N LYS A 22 -12.41 -7.36 -6.40
CA LYS A 22 -12.32 -6.18 -7.27
C LYS A 22 -13.63 -5.90 -8.00
N ASP A 23 -14.25 -6.91 -8.58
CA ASP A 23 -15.53 -6.79 -9.30
C ASP A 23 -16.65 -6.29 -8.39
N TRP A 24 -16.72 -6.79 -7.16
CA TRP A 24 -17.71 -6.33 -6.19
C TRP A 24 -17.52 -4.84 -5.86
N TYR A 25 -16.29 -4.43 -5.56
CA TYR A 25 -15.99 -3.03 -5.23
C TYR A 25 -16.18 -2.10 -6.44
N ASN A 26 -15.84 -2.55 -7.64
CA ASN A 26 -16.11 -1.82 -8.87
C ASN A 26 -17.62 -1.63 -9.08
N LYS A 27 -18.38 -2.72 -9.04
CA LYS A 27 -19.82 -2.72 -9.30
C LYS A 27 -20.61 -1.91 -8.27
N HIS A 28 -20.28 -2.05 -7.00
CA HIS A 28 -21.11 -1.51 -5.91
C HIS A 28 -20.63 -0.17 -5.38
N LEU A 29 -19.32 0.11 -5.46
CA LEU A 29 -18.72 1.32 -4.89
C LEU A 29 -18.00 2.17 -5.94
N GLY A 30 -17.97 1.74 -7.21
CA GLY A 30 -17.40 2.51 -8.31
C GLY A 30 -15.88 2.62 -8.27
N LEU A 31 -15.18 1.74 -7.54
CA LEU A 31 -13.71 1.74 -7.55
C LEU A 31 -13.23 1.45 -8.98
N ASN A 32 -12.35 2.31 -9.49
CA ASN A 32 -11.65 2.05 -10.75
C ASN A 32 -10.59 0.97 -10.51
N THR A 33 -10.93 -0.28 -10.80
CA THR A 33 -10.08 -1.44 -10.52
C THR A 33 -9.41 -2.01 -11.76
N ASP A 34 -8.15 -2.38 -11.66
CA ASP A 34 -7.36 -3.07 -12.69
C ASP A 34 -6.81 -4.43 -12.19
N GLN A 35 -5.80 -4.96 -12.88
CA GLN A 35 -5.15 -6.21 -12.46
C GLN A 35 -4.52 -6.13 -11.05
N TYR A 36 -4.08 -4.95 -10.61
CA TYR A 36 -3.38 -4.71 -9.34
C TYR A 36 -4.29 -4.18 -8.22
N GLY A 37 -5.52 -3.77 -8.52
CA GLY A 37 -6.45 -3.24 -7.52
C GLY A 37 -6.93 -1.85 -7.94
N SER A 38 -6.92 -0.87 -7.04
CA SER A 38 -7.34 0.50 -7.34
C SER A 38 -6.38 1.53 -6.77
N THR A 39 -6.10 2.58 -7.54
CA THR A 39 -5.22 3.68 -7.14
C THR A 39 -6.05 4.91 -6.81
N PHE A 40 -5.97 5.35 -5.56
CA PHE A 40 -6.58 6.59 -5.12
C PHE A 40 -5.58 7.74 -5.31
N TRP A 41 -5.83 8.60 -6.29
CA TRP A 41 -5.02 9.80 -6.54
C TRP A 41 -5.49 10.96 -5.65
N TRP A 42 -4.54 11.67 -5.06
CA TRP A 42 -4.83 12.80 -4.17
C TRP A 42 -3.68 13.82 -4.21
N LYS A 43 -3.93 15.03 -3.70
CA LYS A 43 -2.91 16.07 -3.54
C LYS A 43 -2.57 16.24 -2.07
N ASN A 44 -1.29 16.35 -1.74
CA ASN A 44 -0.88 16.66 -0.38
C ASN A 44 -1.14 18.14 -0.03
N LYS A 45 -0.77 18.56 1.20
CA LYS A 45 -0.99 19.94 1.67
C LYS A 45 -0.26 20.98 0.83
N GLU A 46 0.82 20.57 0.16
CA GLU A 46 1.63 21.39 -0.74
C GLU A 46 1.14 21.34 -2.20
N GLY A 47 0.08 20.58 -2.52
CA GLY A 47 -0.47 20.46 -3.88
C GLY A 47 0.24 19.44 -4.77
N ASN A 48 1.17 18.65 -4.23
CA ASN A 48 1.91 17.62 -4.97
C ASN A 48 1.07 16.37 -5.20
N ASP A 49 1.23 15.75 -6.37
CA ASP A 49 0.58 14.47 -6.70
C ASP A 49 1.01 13.34 -5.79
N CYS A 50 0.02 12.66 -5.23
CA CYS A 50 0.17 11.53 -4.35
C CYS A 50 -0.83 10.44 -4.73
N SER A 51 -0.55 9.23 -4.25
CA SER A 51 -1.43 8.10 -4.46
C SER A 51 -1.39 7.14 -3.28
N THR A 52 -2.51 6.45 -3.09
CA THR A 52 -2.62 5.30 -2.18
C THR A 52 -3.12 4.10 -2.98
N GLN A 53 -2.38 3.00 -2.93
CA GLN A 53 -2.77 1.74 -3.57
C GLN A 53 -3.72 0.97 -2.66
N TRP A 54 -4.81 0.44 -3.21
CA TRP A 54 -5.62 -0.59 -2.58
C TRP A 54 -5.50 -1.86 -3.43
N SER A 55 -5.13 -2.99 -2.83
CA SER A 55 -4.79 -4.19 -3.60
C SER A 55 -5.19 -5.49 -2.89
N PRO A 56 -6.23 -6.20 -3.37
CA PRO A 56 -6.47 -7.57 -2.98
C PRO A 56 -5.48 -8.51 -3.68
N MET A 57 -4.90 -9.44 -2.93
CA MET A 57 -3.95 -10.45 -3.40
C MET A 57 -4.46 -11.85 -3.06
N LYS A 58 -3.99 -12.86 -3.79
CA LYS A 58 -4.31 -14.26 -3.48
C LYS A 58 -3.85 -14.62 -2.07
N ASP A 59 -4.60 -15.44 -1.37
CA ASP A 59 -4.33 -15.87 0.00
C ASP A 59 -3.07 -16.73 0.15
N ASP A 60 -2.73 -17.48 -0.89
CA ASP A 60 -1.50 -18.26 -1.03
C ASP A 60 -0.29 -17.44 -1.53
N THR A 61 -0.40 -16.11 -1.66
CA THR A 61 0.74 -15.29 -2.09
C THR A 61 1.89 -15.33 -1.08
N THR A 62 3.11 -15.46 -1.61
CA THR A 62 4.37 -15.33 -0.87
C THR A 62 4.84 -13.89 -0.75
N TYR A 63 4.12 -12.92 -1.34
CA TYR A 63 4.53 -11.51 -1.38
C TYR A 63 4.69 -10.87 0.00
N PHE A 64 4.01 -11.40 1.03
CA PHE A 64 4.09 -10.87 2.40
C PHE A 64 5.18 -11.54 3.23
N GLU A 65 5.87 -12.55 2.70
CA GLU A 65 6.90 -13.25 3.44
C GLU A 65 8.00 -12.29 3.92
N PRO A 66 8.52 -12.50 5.15
CA PRO A 66 8.27 -13.63 6.05
C PRO A 66 7.00 -13.50 6.91
N SER A 67 6.20 -12.45 6.73
CA SER A 67 4.98 -12.23 7.51
C SER A 67 3.86 -13.19 7.13
N THR A 68 3.15 -13.68 8.15
CA THR A 68 1.92 -14.49 8.01
C THR A 68 0.65 -13.65 8.13
N SER A 69 0.76 -12.33 8.23
CA SER A 69 -0.39 -11.43 8.36
C SER A 69 -1.30 -11.49 7.14
N SER A 70 -2.61 -11.26 7.35
CA SER A 70 -3.60 -11.22 6.27
C SER A 70 -3.58 -9.91 5.47
N PHE A 71 -2.82 -8.91 5.93
CA PHE A 71 -2.63 -7.63 5.24
C PHE A 71 -1.23 -7.07 5.46
N MET A 72 -0.84 -6.18 4.56
CA MET A 72 0.35 -5.35 4.61
C MET A 72 -0.06 -3.91 4.32
N MET A 73 0.55 -2.97 5.02
CA MET A 73 0.46 -1.55 4.69
C MET A 73 1.85 -1.01 4.45
N ASN A 74 1.98 -0.07 3.52
CA ASN A 74 3.20 0.69 3.35
C ASN A 74 2.90 2.20 3.37
N PHE A 75 3.95 2.97 3.56
CA PHE A 75 3.88 4.42 3.73
C PHE A 75 4.63 5.11 2.60
N ARG A 76 4.11 6.27 2.19
CA ARG A 76 4.90 7.27 1.46
C ARG A 76 5.84 7.91 2.46
N VAL A 77 7.08 8.12 2.05
CA VAL A 77 8.14 8.64 2.91
C VAL A 77 8.83 9.82 2.23
N GLU A 78 9.36 10.73 3.02
CA GLU A 78 10.05 11.93 2.50
C GLU A 78 11.31 11.54 1.71
N ASN A 79 12.11 10.63 2.27
CA ASN A 79 13.28 10.06 1.60
C ASN A 79 13.46 8.60 2.05
N LEU A 80 13.23 7.66 1.14
CA LEU A 80 13.33 6.23 1.44
C LEU A 80 14.76 5.81 1.78
N VAL A 81 15.75 6.34 1.05
CA VAL A 81 17.16 5.97 1.22
C VAL A 81 17.66 6.40 2.60
N GLU A 82 17.40 7.66 2.97
CA GLU A 82 17.75 8.17 4.31
C GLU A 82 16.99 7.45 5.42
N LEU A 83 15.69 7.19 5.21
CA LEU A 83 14.88 6.49 6.22
C LEU A 83 15.39 5.08 6.49
N ILE A 84 15.74 4.33 5.46
CA ILE A 84 16.32 2.99 5.64
C ILE A 84 17.62 3.06 6.44
N GLN A 85 18.48 4.05 6.18
CA GLN A 85 19.73 4.21 6.92
C GLN A 85 19.46 4.50 8.41
N VAL A 86 18.57 5.45 8.71
CA VAL A 86 18.18 5.80 10.09
C VAL A 86 17.57 4.60 10.81
N LEU A 87 16.69 3.84 10.15
CA LEU A 87 16.06 2.66 10.77
C LEU A 87 17.08 1.57 11.10
N LYS A 88 18.09 1.36 10.25
CA LYS A 88 19.19 0.42 10.52
C LYS A 88 20.04 0.87 11.72
N GLU A 89 20.36 2.16 11.81
CA GLU A 89 21.08 2.74 12.95
C GLU A 89 20.28 2.63 14.25
N GLU A 90 18.94 2.69 14.17
CA GLU A 90 18.01 2.46 15.28
C GLU A 90 17.80 0.96 15.61
N GLY A 91 18.44 0.04 14.88
CA GLY A 91 18.38 -1.40 15.14
C GLY A 91 17.13 -2.10 14.57
N VAL A 92 16.36 -1.43 13.72
CA VAL A 92 15.22 -2.02 12.99
C VAL A 92 15.75 -2.96 11.90
N ARG A 93 15.16 -4.15 11.79
CA ARG A 93 15.59 -5.24 10.89
C ARG A 93 14.54 -5.55 9.84
#